data_AF-A0A7V3PY96-F1
#
_entry.id   AF-A0A7V3PY96-F1
#
_cell.length_a   1.000
_cell.length_b   1.000
_cell.length_c   1.000
_cell.angle_alpha   90.00
_cell.angle_beta   90.00
_cell.angle_gamma   90.00
#
_symmetry.space_group_name_H-M   'P 1'
#
loop_
_entity.id
_entity.type
_entity.pdbx_description
1 polymer ?
#
loop_
_entity_poly.entity_id
_entity_poly.type
_entity_poly.pdbx_seq_one_letter_code
_entity_poly.pdbx_strand_id
1 'polypeptide(L)'
;MDKLVVEGGNRLKGEVTISGSKNSSLPILAATLLTDRACVIKGVPNLKDTNTMFKILKSLGKNIVFDNGVVTVTQAKASDYVADYKLV
;
A
#
# COMPACT_ATOMS: atom_id res chain seq x y z
N MET A 1 14.05 9.37 -17.03
CA MET A 1 14.31 7.94 -16.80
C MET A 1 15.22 7.86 -15.59
N ASP A 2 14.73 7.24 -14.52
CA ASP A 2 15.52 7.09 -13.30
C ASP A 2 16.57 5.99 -13.50
N LYS A 3 17.77 6.20 -12.98
CA LYS A 3 18.86 5.22 -13.04
C LYS A 3 19.50 5.05 -11.67
N LEU A 4 19.86 3.82 -11.33
CA LEU A 4 20.76 3.51 -10.23
C LEU A 4 22.08 3.08 -10.86
N VAL A 5 23.16 3.80 -10.55
CA VAL A 5 24.53 3.42 -10.92
C VAL A 5 25.16 2.78 -9.69
N VAL A 6 25.59 1.53 -9.81
CA VAL A 6 26.19 0.77 -8.71
C VAL A 6 27.64 0.48 -9.04
N GLU A 7 28.55 0.97 -8.21
CA GLU A 7 29.97 0.68 -8.29
C GLU A 7 30.33 -0.36 -7.23
N GLY A 8 30.87 -1.49 -7.66
CA GLY A 8 31.25 -2.60 -6.79
C GLY A 8 32.57 -2.37 -6.04
N GLY A 9 33.11 -3.43 -5.46
CA GLY A 9 34.43 -3.44 -4.82
C GLY A 9 34.43 -3.44 -3.30
N ASN A 10 33.27 -3.23 -2.66
CA ASN A 10 33.12 -3.22 -1.20
C ASN A 10 32.23 -4.35 -0.71
N ARG A 11 32.64 -5.05 0.35
CA ARG A 11 31.77 -6.01 1.07
C ARG A 11 30.79 -5.25 1.96
N LEU A 12 29.50 -5.56 1.87
CA LEU A 12 28.50 -5.00 2.76
C LEU A 12 28.70 -5.54 4.19
N LYS A 13 28.65 -4.66 5.19
CA LYS A 13 28.68 -5.00 6.62
C LYS A 13 27.80 -4.02 7.38
N GLY A 14 26.89 -4.54 8.21
CA GLY A 14 25.95 -3.75 8.99
C GLY A 14 24.62 -4.49 9.15
N GLU A 15 23.61 -3.75 9.60
CA GLU A 15 22.26 -4.26 9.81
C GLU A 15 21.27 -3.42 8.99
N VAL A 16 20.17 -4.05 8.57
CA VAL A 16 19.07 -3.38 7.88
C VAL A 16 17.76 -3.87 8.46
N THR A 17 16.82 -2.95 8.69
CA THR A 17 15.47 -3.30 9.10
C THR A 17 14.64 -3.66 7.87
N ILE A 18 14.02 -4.84 7.89
CA ILE A 18 13.19 -5.32 6.78
C ILE A 18 11.78 -4.74 6.92
N SER A 19 11.29 -4.11 5.85
CA SER A 19 9.91 -3.64 5.75
C SER A 19 8.92 -4.81 5.77
N GLY A 20 7.65 -4.55 6.10
CA GLY A 20 6.63 -5.59 6.05
C GLY A 20 6.36 -6.13 4.65
N SER A 21 5.72 -7.29 4.59
CA SER A 21 5.48 -8.02 3.34
C SER A 21 4.44 -7.31 2.46
N LYS A 22 4.84 -6.96 1.24
CA LYS A 22 3.94 -6.49 0.18
C LYS A 22 2.84 -7.51 -0.11
N ASN A 23 3.23 -8.78 -0.29
CA ASN A 23 2.31 -9.84 -0.69
C ASN A 23 1.30 -10.20 0.39
N SER A 24 1.58 -9.87 1.65
CA SER A 24 0.59 -9.94 2.74
C SER A 24 -0.24 -8.67 2.82
N SER A 25 0.37 -7.50 2.63
CA SER A 25 -0.32 -6.20 2.73
C SER A 25 -1.42 -6.03 1.68
N LEU A 26 -1.16 -6.41 0.43
CA LEU A 26 -2.13 -6.24 -0.67
C LEU A 26 -3.46 -6.98 -0.45
N PRO A 27 -3.51 -8.29 -0.16
CA PRO A 27 -4.78 -8.98 0.11
C PRO A 27 -5.44 -8.51 1.41
N ILE A 28 -4.66 -8.13 2.44
CA ILE A 28 -5.22 -7.55 3.68
C ILE A 28 -5.92 -6.22 3.38
N LEU A 29 -5.30 -5.37 2.56
CA LEU A 29 -5.91 -4.12 2.09
C LEU A 29 -7.20 -4.39 1.30
N ALA A 30 -7.21 -5.39 0.42
CA ALA A 30 -8.42 -5.78 -0.31
C ALA A 30 -9.53 -6.26 0.63
N ALA A 31 -9.20 -7.03 1.66
CA ALA A 31 -10.16 -7.55 2.65
C ALA A 31 -10.89 -6.44 3.43
N THR A 32 -10.35 -5.22 3.49
CA THR A 32 -11.05 -4.06 4.09
C THR A 32 -12.33 -3.67 3.36
N LEU A 33 -12.53 -4.14 2.12
CA LEU A 33 -13.79 -3.99 1.39
C LEU A 33 -14.94 -4.78 2.04
N LEU A 34 -14.64 -5.82 2.82
CA LEU A 34 -15.64 -6.69 3.45
C LEU A 34 -16.31 -6.06 4.68
N THR A 35 -15.91 -4.85 5.09
CA THR A 35 -16.49 -4.17 6.24
C THR A 35 -16.49 -2.64 6.07
N ASP A 36 -17.47 -2.00 6.70
CA ASP A 36 -17.55 -0.53 6.79
C ASP A 36 -16.86 0.01 8.06
N ARG A 37 -16.43 -0.86 8.96
CA ARG A 37 -15.68 -0.47 10.15
C ARG A 37 -14.28 0.02 9.76
N ALA A 38 -13.73 0.91 10.59
CA ALA A 38 -12.35 1.35 10.41
C ALA A 38 -11.38 0.17 10.56
N CYS A 39 -10.49 -0.01 9.59
CA CYS A 39 -9.42 -1.01 9.63
C CYS A 39 -8.07 -0.30 9.77
N VAL A 40 -7.26 -0.71 10.75
CA VAL A 40 -5.90 -0.20 10.96
C VAL A 40 -4.91 -1.33 10.71
N ILE A 41 -4.07 -1.16 9.69
CA ILE A 41 -3.06 -2.14 9.28
C ILE A 41 -1.67 -1.56 9.50
N LYS A 42 -0.81 -2.26 10.23
CA LYS A 42 0.56 -1.83 10.55
C LYS A 42 1.58 -2.60 9.72
N GLY A 43 2.75 -1.98 9.50
CA GLY A 43 3.85 -2.59 8.76
C GLY A 43 3.65 -2.63 7.25
N VAL A 44 2.75 -1.81 6.70
CA VAL A 44 2.52 -1.75 5.25
C VAL A 44 3.70 -1.04 4.56
N PRO A 45 4.39 -1.68 3.60
CA PRO A 45 5.54 -1.06 2.95
C PRO A 45 5.09 0.03 1.94
N ASN A 46 5.80 1.16 1.92
CA ASN A 46 5.56 2.23 0.95
C ASN A 46 6.19 1.87 -0.41
N LEU A 47 5.41 1.19 -1.25
CA LEU A 47 5.83 0.72 -2.58
C LEU A 47 4.83 1.20 -3.64
N LYS A 48 5.24 1.16 -4.91
CA LYS A 48 4.37 1.49 -6.04
C LYS A 48 3.08 0.65 -6.01
N ASP A 49 3.18 -0.66 -5.83
CA ASP A 49 2.03 -1.58 -5.77
C ASP A 49 1.05 -1.22 -4.65
N THR A 50 1.56 -0.89 -3.45
CA THR A 50 0.75 -0.44 -2.31
C THR A 50 0.04 0.88 -2.64
N ASN A 51 0.73 1.82 -3.27
CA ASN A 51 0.17 3.11 -3.66
C ASN A 51 -0.91 2.96 -4.74
N THR A 52 -0.73 2.03 -5.68
CA THR A 52 -1.77 1.68 -6.65
C THR A 52 -2.99 1.06 -5.95
N MET A 53 -2.77 0.14 -4.99
CA MET A 53 -3.86 -0.44 -4.21
C MET A 53 -4.66 0.62 -3.44
N PHE A 54 -4.00 1.64 -2.89
CA PHE A 54 -4.69 2.75 -2.24
C PHE A 54 -5.59 3.53 -3.22
N LYS A 55 -5.15 3.74 -4.47
CA LYS A 55 -5.98 4.39 -5.48
C LYS A 55 -7.19 3.55 -5.86
N ILE A 56 -7.02 2.24 -5.98
CA ILE A 56 -8.13 1.29 -6.24
C ILE A 56 -9.13 1.31 -5.09
N LEU A 57 -8.67 1.24 -3.83
CA LEU A 57 -9.57 1.31 -2.68
C LEU A 57 -10.30 2.66 -2.60
N LYS A 58 -9.63 3.76 -2.95
CA LYS A 58 -10.25 5.09 -3.05
C LYS A 58 -11.32 5.17 -4.13
N SER A 59 -11.10 4.61 -5.31
CA SER A 59 -12.12 4.59 -6.37
C SER A 59 -13.33 3.73 -5.99
N LEU A 60 -13.13 2.70 -5.16
CA LEU A 60 -14.19 1.85 -4.59
C LEU A 60 -14.86 2.44 -3.33
N GLY A 61 -14.66 3.73 -3.04
CA GLY A 61 -15.36 4.43 -1.96
C GLY A 61 -14.76 4.26 -0.56
N LYS A 62 -13.48 3.85 -0.43
CA LYS A 62 -12.76 3.88 0.85
C LYS A 62 -11.92 5.14 0.98
N ASN A 63 -11.89 5.71 2.18
CA ASN A 63 -10.91 6.73 2.54
C ASN A 63 -9.67 6.05 3.15
N ILE A 64 -8.47 6.49 2.73
CA ILE A 64 -7.18 5.89 3.10
C ILE A 64 -6.25 6.98 3.62
N VAL A 65 -5.78 6.80 4.86
CA VAL A 65 -4.68 7.57 5.46
C VAL A 65 -3.49 6.63 5.62
N PHE A 66 -2.32 7.05 5.15
CA PHE A 66 -1.08 6.28 5.29
C PHE A 66 0.01 7.15 5.91
N ASP A 67 0.51 6.74 7.05
CA ASP A 67 1.62 7.39 7.75
C ASP A 67 2.53 6.32 8.39
N ASN A 68 3.84 6.45 8.20
CA ASN A 68 4.86 5.61 8.84
C ASN A 68 4.55 4.10 8.88
N GLY A 69 4.12 3.52 7.76
CA GLY A 69 3.82 2.09 7.68
C GLY A 69 2.46 1.69 8.27
N VAL A 70 1.66 2.64 8.75
CA VAL A 70 0.31 2.44 9.28
C VAL A 70 -0.71 2.96 8.27
N VAL A 71 -1.60 2.08 7.83
CA VAL A 71 -2.71 2.41 6.94
C VAL A 71 -4.00 2.35 7.73
N THR A 72 -4.76 3.44 7.71
CA THR A 72 -6.14 3.48 8.21
C THR A 72 -7.10 3.54 7.03
N VAL A 73 -7.99 2.56 6.94
CA VAL A 73 -9.04 2.46 5.91
C VAL A 73 -10.38 2.71 6.58
N THR A 74 -11.18 3.63 6.03
CA THR A 74 -12.51 3.98 6.52
C THR A 74 -13.50 4.08 5.36
N GLN A 75 -14.80 3.97 5.65
CA GLN A 75 -15.85 4.16 4.66
C GLN A 75 -15.96 5.64 4.26
N ALA A 76 -16.03 5.94 2.95
CA ALA A 76 -16.41 7.27 2.45
C ALA A 76 -17.92 7.33 2.14
N LYS A 77 -18.49 8.55 2.05
CA LYS A 77 -19.89 8.74 1.63
C LYS A 77 -19.96 8.68 0.10
N ALA A 78 -20.70 7.67 -0.39
CA ALA A 78 -20.87 7.27 -1.80
C ALA A 78 -19.72 6.41 -2.36
N SER A 79 -20.09 5.28 -2.97
CA SER A 79 -19.18 4.35 -3.63
C SER A 79 -19.74 3.97 -4.99
N ASP A 80 -18.93 4.15 -6.04
CA ASP A 80 -19.07 3.36 -7.25
C ASP A 80 -18.44 1.99 -7.00
N TYR A 81 -19.06 0.92 -7.49
CA TYR A 81 -18.54 -0.45 -7.33
C TYR A 81 -17.54 -0.84 -8.44
N VAL A 82 -17.08 0.15 -9.21
CA VAL A 82 -16.23 -0.04 -10.39
C VAL A 82 -14.91 0.71 -10.16
N ALA A 83 -13.81 -0.03 -10.13
CA ALA A 83 -12.48 0.57 -10.14
C ALA A 83 -12.09 0.98 -11.58
N ASP A 84 -11.49 2.17 -11.74
CA ASP A 84 -10.99 2.63 -13.04
C ASP A 84 -9.85 1.74 -13.54
N TYR A 85 -10.03 1.14 -14.72
CA TYR A 85 -9.04 0.27 -15.37
C TYR A 85 -7.71 0.99 -15.64
N LYS A 86 -7.71 2.33 -15.75
CA LYS A 86 -6.50 3.15 -15.94
C LYS A 86 -5.56 3.15 -14.73
N LEU A 87 -5.99 2.61 -13.59
CA LEU A 87 -5.19 2.53 -12.37
C LEU A 87 -4.19 1.37 -12.39
N VAL A 88 -4.30 0.45 -13.34
CA VAL A 88 -3.48 -0.78 -13.45
C VAL A 88 -2.62 -0.78 -14.70
#